data_AF-A0A1L1Y1Y6-F1
#
_entry.id   AF-A0A1L1Y1Y6-F1
#
_cell.length_a   1.000
_cell.length_b   1.000
_cell.length_c   1.000
_cell.angle_alpha   90.00
_cell.angle_beta   90.00
_cell.angle_gamma   90.00
#
_symmetry.space_group_name_H-M   'P 1'
#
loop_
_entity.id
_entity.type
_entity.pdbx_description
1 polymer ?
#
loop_
_entity_poly.entity_id
_entity_poly.type
_entity_poly.pdbx_seq_one_letter_code
_entity_poly.pdbx_strand_id
1 'polypeptide(L)'
;WHRWIYDDYYRSYLMPLERYGLEVPHDLVEEAWNRIWNKGYIHEVAQFLAVGWPLHYWRIDPMTDDDFEWFERKYPGWYDKYGEWWVNYSRLSDPRGYGPIAFAEVDYQFPLRCWTCMVPCLIREDMVVDRVDGQWRTYCSAACHWTDTVAFRPEYRGRATPSMGRLTGERGWDARYHHWDLADIQEDVGIVRDDG
;
A
#
# COMPACT_ATOMS: atom_id res chain seq x y z
N TRP A 1 -14.22 4.24 -7.85
CA TRP A 1 -14.18 4.46 -6.39
C TRP A 1 -15.27 5.43 -5.96
N HIS A 2 -15.27 6.69 -6.43
CA HIS A 2 -16.25 7.71 -6.04
C HIS A 2 -17.70 7.21 -6.06
N ARG A 3 -18.21 6.75 -7.21
CA ARG A 3 -19.59 6.24 -7.31
C ARG A 3 -19.94 5.18 -6.25
N TRP A 4 -19.16 4.10 -6.18
CA TRP A 4 -19.53 2.95 -5.35
C TRP A 4 -19.22 3.15 -3.86
N ILE A 5 -18.11 3.80 -3.54
CA ILE A 5 -17.67 3.96 -2.14
C ILE A 5 -18.21 5.24 -1.55
N TYR A 6 -18.12 6.35 -2.28
CA TYR A 6 -18.58 7.64 -1.79
C TYR A 6 -20.09 7.79 -1.92
N ASP A 7 -20.65 7.65 -3.13
CA ASP A 7 -22.07 7.92 -3.36
C ASP A 7 -22.99 6.79 -2.85
N ASP A 8 -22.66 5.54 -3.20
CA ASP A 8 -23.53 4.40 -2.87
C ASP A 8 -23.32 3.92 -1.42
N TYR A 9 -22.07 3.69 -0.99
CA TYR A 9 -21.80 3.16 0.34
C TYR A 9 -21.80 4.25 1.43
N TYR A 10 -21.00 5.31 1.29
CA TYR A 10 -20.88 6.32 2.32
C TYR A 10 -22.15 7.17 2.46
N ARG A 11 -22.57 7.85 1.39
CA ARG A 11 -23.72 8.78 1.46
C ARG A 11 -25.05 8.07 1.63
N SER A 12 -25.26 6.98 0.90
CA SER A 12 -26.58 6.33 0.85
C SER A 12 -26.76 5.22 1.88
N TYR A 13 -25.68 4.62 2.39
CA TYR A 13 -25.75 3.56 3.40
C TYR A 13 -25.20 3.97 4.78
N LEU A 14 -23.99 4.52 4.89
CA LEU A 14 -23.39 4.86 6.19
C LEU A 14 -24.00 6.09 6.86
N MET A 15 -24.11 7.22 6.14
CA MET A 15 -24.63 8.48 6.71
C MET A 15 -26.04 8.31 7.33
N PRO A 16 -27.00 7.60 6.71
CA PRO A 16 -28.31 7.41 7.33
C PRO A 16 -28.28 6.66 8.66
N LEU A 17 -27.20 5.94 8.98
CA LEU A 17 -27.07 5.23 10.25
C LEU A 17 -26.87 6.17 11.44
N GLU A 18 -26.50 7.44 11.21
CA GLU A 18 -26.38 8.45 12.27
C GLU A 18 -27.68 8.69 13.00
N ARG A 19 -28.83 8.50 12.32
CA ARG A 19 -30.16 8.57 12.96
C ARG A 19 -30.36 7.52 14.06
N TYR A 20 -29.53 6.47 14.06
CA TYR A 20 -29.52 5.42 15.08
C TYR A 20 -28.44 5.64 16.15
N GLY A 21 -27.77 6.80 16.16
CA GLY A 21 -26.76 7.16 17.15
C GLY A 21 -25.35 6.68 16.84
N LEU A 22 -25.09 6.23 15.60
CA LEU A 22 -23.72 6.00 15.14
C LEU A 22 -23.04 7.33 14.78
N GLU A 23 -21.75 7.43 15.05
CA GLU A 23 -20.92 8.58 14.67
C GLU A 23 -20.08 8.19 13.44
N VAL A 24 -20.42 8.73 12.28
CA VAL A 24 -19.73 8.41 11.03
C VAL A 24 -18.47 9.28 10.92
N PRO A 25 -17.27 8.72 10.65
CA PRO A 25 -16.05 9.50 10.56
C PRO A 25 -15.91 10.15 9.18
N HIS A 26 -16.71 11.18 8.91
CA HIS A 26 -16.78 11.86 7.61
C HIS A 26 -15.41 12.33 7.09
N ASP A 27 -14.62 12.98 7.95
CA ASP A 27 -13.30 13.51 7.58
C ASP A 27 -12.33 12.40 7.12
N LEU A 28 -12.44 11.20 7.69
CA LEU A 28 -11.63 10.05 7.26
C LEU A 28 -12.04 9.54 5.88
N VAL A 29 -13.33 9.63 5.53
CA VAL A 29 -13.82 9.25 4.20
C VAL A 29 -13.32 10.25 3.15
N GLU A 30 -13.39 11.54 3.44
CA GLU A 30 -12.86 12.60 2.56
C GLU A 30 -11.34 12.46 2.39
N GLU A 31 -10.60 12.23 3.47
CA GLU A 31 -9.15 12.04 3.38
C GLU A 31 -8.80 10.75 2.63
N ALA A 32 -9.57 9.66 2.79
CA ALA A 32 -9.37 8.46 1.99
C ALA A 32 -9.52 8.74 0.49
N TRP A 33 -10.52 9.54 0.09
CA TRP A 33 -10.68 9.98 -1.30
C TRP A 33 -9.51 10.84 -1.76
N ASN A 34 -9.10 11.82 -0.94
CA ASN A 34 -7.97 12.70 -1.21
C ASN A 34 -6.68 11.90 -1.49
N ARG A 35 -6.39 10.89 -0.66
CA ARG A 35 -5.24 10.00 -0.84
C ARG A 35 -5.31 9.21 -2.14
N ILE A 36 -6.48 8.64 -2.43
CA ILE A 36 -6.70 7.81 -3.62
C ILE A 36 -6.58 8.63 -4.90
N TRP A 37 -7.22 9.79 -4.93
CA TRP A 37 -7.36 10.60 -6.13
C TRP A 37 -6.26 11.65 -6.29
N ASN A 38 -6.13 12.56 -5.32
CA ASN A 38 -5.22 13.71 -5.44
C ASN A 38 -3.77 13.32 -5.15
N LYS A 39 -3.53 12.44 -4.17
CA LYS A 39 -2.16 12.00 -3.82
C LYS A 39 -1.69 10.82 -4.70
N GLY A 40 -2.55 10.31 -5.57
CA GLY A 40 -2.19 9.29 -6.57
C GLY A 40 -1.93 7.90 -6.00
N TYR A 41 -2.44 7.59 -4.80
CA TYR A 41 -2.13 6.36 -4.06
C TYR A 41 -2.23 5.08 -4.91
N ILE A 42 -3.23 4.94 -5.79
CA ILE A 42 -3.38 3.73 -6.61
C ILE A 42 -2.26 3.56 -7.65
N HIS A 43 -1.69 4.65 -8.15
CA HIS A 43 -0.58 4.61 -9.11
C HIS A 43 0.72 4.27 -8.40
N GLU A 44 0.92 4.78 -7.19
CA GLU A 44 2.03 4.38 -6.32
C GLU A 44 1.93 2.88 -5.95
N VAL A 45 0.71 2.36 -5.72
CA VAL A 45 0.47 0.92 -5.49
C VAL A 45 0.87 0.12 -6.74
N ALA A 46 0.52 0.60 -7.94
CA ALA A 46 0.87 -0.10 -9.18
C ALA A 46 2.39 -0.21 -9.35
N GLN A 47 3.14 0.88 -9.11
CA GLN A 47 4.60 0.85 -9.13
C GLN A 47 5.17 -0.09 -8.06
N PHE A 48 4.62 -0.08 -6.85
CA PHE A 48 5.04 -0.99 -5.77
C PHE A 48 4.88 -2.46 -6.14
N LEU A 49 3.73 -2.84 -6.71
CA LEU A 49 3.50 -4.23 -7.14
C LEU A 49 4.41 -4.59 -8.32
N ALA A 50 4.62 -3.68 -9.26
CA ALA A 50 5.52 -3.90 -10.39
C ALA A 50 6.99 -4.01 -9.95
N VAL A 51 7.46 -3.22 -8.97
CA VAL A 51 8.79 -3.40 -8.37
C VAL A 51 8.90 -4.71 -7.59
N GLY A 52 7.83 -5.07 -6.87
CA GLY A 52 7.73 -6.29 -6.07
C GLY A 52 7.49 -7.57 -6.86
N TRP A 53 7.49 -7.53 -8.20
CA TRP A 53 7.14 -8.69 -9.05
C TRP A 53 7.86 -10.00 -8.71
N PRO A 54 9.14 -10.04 -8.27
CA PRO A 54 9.80 -11.30 -7.94
C PRO A 54 9.18 -12.01 -6.74
N LEU A 55 8.35 -11.31 -5.95
CA LEU A 55 7.69 -11.78 -4.75
C LEU A 55 6.18 -12.01 -4.97
N HIS A 56 5.75 -12.11 -6.23
CA HIS A 56 4.36 -12.29 -6.61
C HIS A 56 4.13 -13.61 -7.33
N TYR A 57 2.94 -14.18 -7.16
CA TYR A 57 2.50 -15.37 -7.89
C TYR A 57 1.77 -15.02 -9.21
N TRP A 58 1.87 -13.76 -9.66
CA TRP A 58 1.30 -13.25 -10.91
C TRP A 58 2.34 -12.39 -11.64
N ARG A 59 2.08 -12.13 -12.93
CA ARG A 59 2.93 -11.30 -13.79
C ARG A 59 2.31 -9.91 -13.97
N ILE A 60 3.16 -8.91 -14.13
CA ILE A 60 2.76 -7.53 -14.46
C ILE A 60 3.46 -7.16 -15.76
N ASP A 61 2.66 -6.98 -16.80
CA ASP A 61 3.17 -6.64 -18.13
C ASP A 61 3.61 -5.16 -18.18
N PRO A 62 4.65 -4.83 -18.97
CA PRO A 62 4.98 -3.44 -19.25
C PRO A 62 3.86 -2.68 -19.93
N MET A 63 3.81 -1.37 -19.72
CA MET A 63 2.86 -0.49 -20.39
C MET A 63 3.21 -0.26 -21.86
N THR A 64 2.18 -0.08 -22.67
CA THR A 64 2.25 0.30 -24.08
C THR A 64 1.95 1.78 -24.29
N ASP A 65 2.19 2.30 -25.50
CA ASP A 65 1.84 3.68 -25.88
C ASP A 65 0.34 3.96 -25.69
N ASP A 66 -0.52 3.01 -26.05
CA ASP A 66 -1.97 3.10 -25.85
C ASP A 66 -2.33 3.23 -24.35
N ASP A 67 -1.60 2.54 -23.48
CA ASP A 67 -1.79 2.65 -22.03
C ASP A 67 -1.38 4.04 -21.53
N PHE A 68 -0.22 4.54 -21.97
CA PHE A 68 0.26 5.88 -21.61
C PHE A 68 -0.73 6.97 -22.04
N GLU A 69 -1.23 6.92 -23.29
CA GLU A 69 -2.25 7.84 -23.78
C GLU A 69 -3.55 7.75 -22.98
N TRP A 70 -3.97 6.53 -22.62
CA TRP A 70 -5.16 6.33 -21.83
C TRP A 70 -5.01 6.94 -20.42
N PHE A 71 -3.89 6.71 -19.75
CA PHE A 71 -3.64 7.23 -18.41
C PHE A 71 -3.55 8.74 -18.42
N GLU A 72 -2.80 9.35 -19.35
CA GLU A 72 -2.69 10.80 -19.46
C GLU A 72 -4.06 11.45 -19.72
N ARG A 73 -4.90 10.85 -20.57
CA ARG A 73 -6.26 11.33 -20.82
C ARG A 73 -7.17 11.23 -19.58
N LYS A 74 -6.99 10.20 -18.74
CA LYS A 74 -7.83 9.97 -17.55
C LYS A 74 -7.33 10.72 -16.32
N TYR A 75 -6.03 10.94 -16.26
CA TYR A 75 -5.28 11.55 -15.16
C TYR A 75 -4.27 12.53 -15.78
N PRO A 76 -4.70 13.75 -16.16
CA PRO A 76 -3.77 14.72 -16.77
C PRO A 76 -2.56 15.00 -15.86
N GLY A 77 -1.36 14.96 -16.44
CA GLY A 77 -0.07 15.04 -15.72
C GLY A 77 0.44 13.70 -15.18
N TRP A 78 -0.23 12.58 -15.49
CA TRP A 78 0.19 11.25 -15.04
C TRP A 78 1.49 10.84 -15.70
N TYR A 79 1.67 11.10 -17.00
CA TYR A 79 2.89 10.72 -17.70
C TYR A 79 4.10 11.48 -17.15
N ASP A 80 3.94 12.77 -16.87
CA ASP A 80 5.01 13.59 -16.29
C ASP A 80 5.44 13.07 -14.91
N LYS A 81 4.52 12.52 -14.13
CA LYS A 81 4.85 11.99 -12.79
C LYS A 81 5.36 10.54 -12.81
N TYR A 82 4.77 9.66 -13.62
CA TYR A 82 5.01 8.20 -13.53
C TYR A 82 5.57 7.59 -14.82
N GLY A 83 5.47 8.27 -15.96
CA GLY A 83 5.75 7.72 -17.29
C GLY A 83 7.18 7.23 -17.44
N GLU A 84 8.16 8.04 -17.04
CA GLU A 84 9.59 7.66 -17.12
C GLU A 84 9.89 6.37 -16.37
N TRP A 85 9.30 6.20 -15.19
CA TRP A 85 9.48 4.98 -14.41
C TRP A 85 8.92 3.75 -15.14
N TRP A 86 7.76 3.85 -15.77
CA TRP A 86 7.15 2.75 -16.52
C TRP A 86 7.88 2.44 -17.83
N VAL A 87 8.46 3.45 -18.48
CA VAL A 87 9.39 3.26 -19.60
C VAL A 87 10.62 2.46 -19.14
N ASN A 88 11.17 2.78 -17.98
CA ASN A 88 12.26 2.02 -17.39
C ASN A 88 11.84 0.59 -17.01
N TYR A 89 10.64 0.40 -16.47
CA TYR A 89 10.11 -0.94 -16.20
C TYR A 89 10.04 -1.80 -17.46
N SER A 90 9.55 -1.23 -18.56
CA SER A 90 9.56 -1.91 -19.87
C SER A 90 10.96 -2.29 -20.32
N ARG A 91 11.90 -1.34 -20.27
CA ARG A 91 13.30 -1.56 -20.65
C ARG A 91 14.00 -2.64 -19.81
N LEU A 92 13.71 -2.69 -18.51
CA LEU A 92 14.33 -3.61 -17.55
C LEU A 92 13.60 -4.97 -17.46
N SER A 93 12.49 -5.16 -18.18
CA SER A 93 11.73 -6.40 -18.16
C SER A 93 12.39 -7.57 -18.90
N ASP A 94 13.46 -7.33 -19.70
CA ASP A 94 14.21 -8.42 -20.36
C ASP A 94 15.11 -9.16 -19.35
N PRO A 95 14.82 -10.44 -19.04
CA PRO A 95 15.55 -11.19 -18.04
C PRO A 95 16.99 -11.54 -18.45
N ARG A 96 17.37 -11.33 -19.72
CA ARG A 96 18.71 -11.68 -20.23
C ARG A 96 19.77 -10.61 -20.01
N GLY A 97 19.36 -9.41 -19.57
CA GLY A 97 20.27 -8.27 -19.43
C GLY A 97 20.15 -7.51 -18.12
N TYR A 98 19.06 -7.71 -17.37
CA TYR A 98 18.75 -6.93 -16.17
C TYR A 98 18.24 -7.80 -15.03
N GLY A 99 18.64 -7.45 -13.80
CA GLY A 99 18.04 -7.99 -12.59
C GLY A 99 16.72 -7.30 -12.25
N PRO A 100 16.07 -7.67 -11.13
CA PRO A 100 14.84 -7.05 -10.69
C PRO A 100 14.96 -5.52 -10.57
N ILE A 101 13.97 -4.78 -11.10
CA ILE A 101 13.91 -3.32 -11.03
C ILE A 101 13.96 -2.79 -9.58
N ALA A 102 13.58 -3.61 -8.59
CA ALA A 102 13.71 -3.31 -7.17
C ALA A 102 15.13 -2.89 -6.75
N PHE A 103 16.16 -3.32 -7.50
CA PHE A 103 17.56 -3.03 -7.23
C PHE A 103 18.19 -2.10 -8.27
N ALA A 104 17.39 -1.55 -9.20
CA ALA A 104 17.88 -0.65 -10.23
C ALA A 104 17.80 0.83 -9.80
N GLU A 105 18.72 1.65 -10.31
CA GLU A 105 18.70 3.11 -10.11
C GLU A 105 17.69 3.77 -11.07
N VAL A 106 16.40 3.66 -10.74
CA VAL A 106 15.27 4.21 -11.53
C VAL A 106 14.42 5.20 -10.74
N ASP A 107 15.04 5.90 -9.81
CA ASP A 107 14.41 6.88 -8.90
C ASP A 107 13.17 6.34 -8.15
N TYR A 108 13.24 5.07 -7.74
CA TYR A 108 12.23 4.45 -6.90
C TYR A 108 12.83 3.99 -5.58
N GLN A 109 12.09 4.18 -4.49
CA GLN A 109 12.49 3.71 -3.17
C GLN A 109 11.43 2.76 -2.66
N PHE A 110 11.85 1.55 -2.28
CA PHE A 110 10.93 0.56 -1.75
C PHE A 110 10.30 1.09 -0.44
N PRO A 111 8.96 1.12 -0.33
CA PRO A 111 8.29 1.73 0.80
C PRO A 111 8.36 0.87 2.06
N LEU A 112 8.37 1.53 3.22
CA LEU A 112 8.17 0.87 4.52
C LEU A 112 6.75 0.31 4.61
N ARG A 113 6.53 -0.68 5.48
CA ARG A 113 5.21 -1.29 5.69
C ARG A 113 4.46 -0.61 6.84
N CYS A 114 3.15 -0.43 6.67
CA CYS A 114 2.29 0.03 7.75
C CYS A 114 2.08 -1.10 8.77
N TRP A 115 2.39 -0.85 10.04
CA TRP A 115 2.19 -1.78 11.14
C TRP A 115 0.72 -2.22 11.28
N THR A 116 -0.20 -1.27 11.04
CA THR A 116 -1.63 -1.46 11.24
C THR A 116 -2.25 -2.33 10.16
N CYS A 117 -2.19 -1.89 8.91
CA CYS A 117 -2.93 -2.51 7.80
C CYS A 117 -2.07 -3.40 6.90
N MET A 118 -0.76 -3.49 7.13
CA MET A 118 0.20 -4.25 6.32
C MET A 118 0.41 -3.76 4.88
N VAL A 119 -0.25 -2.69 4.49
CA VAL A 119 -0.08 -2.02 3.20
C VAL A 119 1.21 -1.19 3.20
N PRO A 120 1.90 -1.01 2.05
CA PRO A 120 3.03 -0.10 1.94
C PRO A 120 2.68 1.37 2.25
N CYS A 121 3.58 2.08 2.92
CA CYS A 121 3.50 3.52 3.20
C CYS A 121 3.90 4.33 1.95
N LEU A 122 3.00 4.36 0.96
CA LEU A 122 3.27 4.91 -0.37
C LEU A 122 3.20 6.44 -0.44
N ILE A 123 2.31 7.05 0.34
CA ILE A 123 2.22 8.51 0.42
C ILE A 123 3.15 8.97 1.54
N ARG A 124 4.35 9.46 1.17
CA ARG A 124 5.40 9.80 2.14
C ARG A 124 4.98 10.87 3.14
N GLU A 125 4.24 11.88 2.71
CA GLU A 125 3.74 12.96 3.57
C GLU A 125 2.73 12.48 4.64
N ASP A 126 2.07 11.35 4.41
CA ASP A 126 1.12 10.76 5.38
C ASP A 126 1.82 9.82 6.36
N MET A 127 3.09 9.51 6.12
CA MET A 127 3.80 8.50 6.90
C MET A 127 4.06 8.99 8.31
N VAL A 128 3.63 8.22 9.29
CA VAL A 128 3.94 8.43 10.71
C VAL A 128 4.96 7.38 11.14
N VAL A 129 5.97 7.81 11.88
CA VAL A 129 6.97 6.92 12.51
C VAL A 129 6.92 7.17 14.00
N ASP A 130 6.75 6.12 14.79
CA ASP A 130 6.64 6.22 16.24
C ASP A 130 7.26 5.00 16.93
N ARG A 131 7.69 5.17 18.18
CA ARG A 131 8.21 4.09 19.02
C ARG A 131 7.12 3.63 19.99
N VAL A 132 6.48 2.53 19.66
CA VAL A 132 5.32 1.99 20.39
C VAL A 132 5.67 0.65 20.99
N ASP A 133 5.39 0.48 22.29
CA ASP A 133 5.73 -0.73 23.05
C ASP A 133 7.22 -1.11 22.93
N GLY A 134 8.10 -0.11 22.84
CA GLY A 134 9.55 -0.27 22.71
C GLY A 134 10.07 -0.52 21.28
N GLN A 135 9.17 -0.73 20.30
CA GLN A 135 9.51 -1.01 18.91
C GLN A 135 9.24 0.20 18.01
N TRP A 136 10.18 0.49 17.09
CA TRP A 136 9.93 1.45 16.01
C TRP A 136 8.93 0.88 15.01
N ARG A 137 7.88 1.64 14.74
CA ARG A 137 6.79 1.27 13.83
C ARG A 137 6.53 2.39 12.84
N THR A 138 6.13 2.01 11.64
CA THR A 138 5.72 2.92 10.57
C THR A 138 4.24 2.74 10.27
N TYR A 139 3.57 3.83 9.94
CA TYR A 139 2.14 3.86 9.63
C TYR A 139 1.91 4.64 8.36
N CYS A 140 1.06 4.14 7.47
CA CYS A 140 0.77 4.81 6.19
C CYS A 140 -0.15 6.02 6.32
N SER A 141 -0.72 6.26 7.52
CA SER A 141 -1.57 7.40 7.82
C SER A 141 -1.72 7.61 9.33
N ALA A 142 -2.11 8.81 9.73
CA ALA A 142 -2.49 9.13 11.12
C ALA A 142 -3.61 8.22 11.64
N ALA A 143 -4.58 7.86 10.80
CA ALA A 143 -5.64 6.92 11.18
C ALA A 143 -5.09 5.53 11.54
N CYS A 144 -4.12 5.02 10.77
CA CYS A 144 -3.46 3.75 11.09
C CYS A 144 -2.69 3.83 12.40
N HIS A 145 -1.96 4.92 12.64
CA HIS A 145 -1.27 5.17 13.91
C HIS A 145 -2.24 5.21 15.08
N TRP A 146 -3.34 5.95 14.97
CA TRP A 146 -4.39 6.02 15.99
C TRP A 146 -5.03 4.64 16.26
N THR A 147 -5.26 3.85 15.21
CA THR A 147 -5.80 2.49 15.38
C THR A 147 -4.89 1.64 16.26
N ASP A 148 -3.59 1.61 16.00
CA ASP A 148 -2.63 0.84 16.80
C ASP A 148 -2.46 1.43 18.21
N THR A 149 -2.35 2.76 18.30
CA THR A 149 -1.94 3.41 19.56
C THR A 149 -3.08 3.70 20.53
N VAL A 150 -4.33 3.76 20.05
CA VAL A 150 -5.50 4.13 20.85
C VAL A 150 -6.63 3.11 20.72
N ALA A 151 -7.08 2.81 19.50
CA ALA A 151 -8.31 2.04 19.31
C ALA A 151 -8.13 0.55 19.62
N PHE A 152 -7.03 -0.04 19.17
CA PHE A 152 -6.68 -1.44 19.37
C PHE A 152 -5.68 -1.55 20.52
N ARG A 153 -6.07 -1.01 21.67
CA ARG A 153 -5.42 -1.20 22.97
C ARG A 153 -6.30 -2.09 23.84
N PRO A 154 -5.77 -2.71 24.92
CA PRO A 154 -6.55 -3.62 25.76
C PRO A 154 -7.88 -3.06 26.25
N GLU A 155 -7.94 -1.74 26.45
CA GLU A 155 -9.16 -1.01 26.75
C GLU A 155 -9.35 0.16 25.79
N TYR A 156 -10.58 0.36 25.32
CA TYR A 156 -10.98 1.50 24.51
C TYR A 156 -12.33 2.03 24.98
N ARG A 157 -12.41 3.34 25.27
CA ARG A 157 -13.61 4.01 25.81
C ARG A 157 -14.25 3.25 26.98
N GLY A 158 -13.41 2.77 27.91
CA GLY A 158 -13.84 2.07 29.13
C GLY A 158 -14.35 0.63 28.90
N ARG A 159 -14.09 0.04 27.73
CA ARG A 159 -14.44 -1.35 27.43
C ARG A 159 -13.21 -2.14 27.04
N ALA A 160 -13.12 -3.38 27.51
CA ALA A 160 -12.11 -4.31 27.03
C ALA A 160 -12.28 -4.53 25.52
N THR A 161 -11.18 -4.47 24.77
CA THR A 161 -11.20 -4.81 23.35
C THR A 161 -11.04 -6.32 23.18
N PRO A 162 -11.80 -6.96 22.26
CA PRO A 162 -11.59 -8.37 21.93
C PRO A 162 -10.19 -8.58 21.33
N SER A 163 -9.77 -9.83 21.09
CA SER A 163 -8.43 -10.26 20.60
C SER A 163 -7.80 -9.47 19.43
N MET A 164 -8.58 -8.63 18.73
CA MET A 164 -8.12 -7.58 17.82
C MET A 164 -7.30 -6.46 18.51
N GLY A 165 -7.35 -6.37 19.84
CA GLY A 165 -6.83 -5.27 20.64
C GLY A 165 -5.32 -5.19 20.81
N ARG A 166 -4.54 -6.02 20.09
CA ARG A 166 -3.08 -5.89 20.00
C ARG A 166 -2.57 -6.40 18.66
N LEU A 167 -2.01 -5.49 17.86
CA LEU A 167 -1.24 -5.84 16.68
C LEU A 167 0.16 -6.25 17.11
N THR A 168 0.41 -7.56 17.15
CA THR A 168 1.65 -8.16 17.66
C THR A 168 2.27 -9.12 16.64
N GLY A 169 3.43 -9.64 16.99
CA GLY A 169 4.20 -10.57 16.17
C GLY A 169 5.13 -9.88 15.18
N GLU A 170 5.84 -10.71 14.44
CA GLU A 170 6.60 -10.28 13.27
C GLU A 170 5.63 -10.06 12.11
N ARG A 171 5.37 -8.79 11.79
CA ARG A 171 4.32 -8.43 10.84
C ARG A 171 4.87 -8.14 9.44
N GLY A 172 6.07 -7.55 9.34
CA GLY A 172 6.67 -7.16 8.07
C GLY A 172 7.52 -8.26 7.43
N TRP A 173 7.38 -8.42 6.11
CA TRP A 173 8.27 -9.25 5.29
C TRP A 173 9.74 -8.79 5.41
N ASP A 174 9.96 -7.47 5.53
CA ASP A 174 11.24 -6.81 5.70
C ASP A 174 11.92 -7.15 7.04
N ALA A 175 11.14 -7.40 8.09
CA ALA A 175 11.65 -7.89 9.36
C ALA A 175 11.98 -9.38 9.29
N ARG A 176 11.07 -10.18 8.70
CA ARG A 176 11.18 -11.64 8.59
C ARG A 176 12.37 -12.10 7.75
N TYR A 177 12.57 -11.46 6.60
CA TYR A 177 13.59 -11.82 5.62
C TYR A 177 14.81 -10.89 5.68
N HIS A 178 15.04 -10.27 6.84
CA HIS A 178 16.20 -9.40 7.01
C HIS A 178 17.50 -10.17 6.79
N HIS A 179 18.35 -9.68 5.89
CA HIS A 179 19.61 -10.32 5.45
C HIS A 179 19.47 -11.62 4.65
N TRP A 180 18.29 -11.90 4.09
CA TRP A 180 18.12 -13.02 3.17
C TRP A 180 18.43 -12.61 1.72
N ASP A 181 18.90 -13.56 0.92
CA ASP A 181 18.96 -13.40 -0.53
C ASP A 181 17.54 -13.49 -1.12
N LEU A 182 17.29 -12.80 -2.23
CA LEU A 182 15.98 -12.81 -2.87
C LEU A 182 15.58 -14.21 -3.34
N ALA A 183 16.50 -15.00 -3.87
CA ALA A 183 16.22 -16.36 -4.33
C ALA A 183 15.80 -17.27 -3.17
N ASP A 184 16.49 -17.17 -2.02
CA ASP A 184 16.14 -17.93 -0.81
C ASP A 184 14.73 -17.58 -0.31
N ILE A 185 14.34 -16.31 -0.41
CA ILE A 185 12.97 -15.87 -0.08
C ILE A 185 11.97 -16.51 -1.03
N GLN A 186 12.25 -16.54 -2.34
CA GLN A 186 11.36 -17.11 -3.35
C GLN A 186 11.10 -18.61 -3.11
N GLU A 187 12.15 -19.34 -2.72
CA GLU A 187 12.04 -20.75 -2.34
C GLU A 187 11.22 -20.93 -1.05
N ASP A 188 11.51 -20.17 0.01
CA ASP A 188 10.79 -20.27 1.31
C ASP A 188 9.29 -20.01 1.17
N VAL A 189 8.90 -19.01 0.37
CA VAL A 189 7.49 -18.68 0.14
C VAL A 189 6.83 -19.50 -0.97
N GLY A 190 7.59 -20.34 -1.67
CA GLY A 190 7.08 -21.26 -2.68
C GLY A 190 6.57 -20.59 -3.96
N ILE A 191 7.20 -19.50 -4.38
CA ILE A 191 6.87 -18.78 -5.63
C ILE A 191 7.77 -19.21 -6.80
N VAL A 192 7.99 -20.51 -6.89
CA VAL A 192 8.69 -21.19 -7.98
C VAL A 192 7.71 -22.08 -8.75
N ARG A 193 8.03 -22.41 -10.00
CA ARG A 193 7.22 -23.34 -10.80
C ARG A 193 7.61 -24.78 -10.50
N ASP A 194 6.85 -25.72 -11.05
CA ASP A 194 7.05 -27.16 -10.82
C ASP A 194 8.40 -27.68 -11.34
N ASP A 195 9.09 -26.92 -12.21
CA ASP A 195 10.43 -27.22 -12.70
C ASP A 195 11.57 -26.81 -11.74
N GLY A 196 11.24 -26.21 -10.60
CA GLY A 196 12.20 -25.67 -9.62
C GLY A 196 12.79 -24.33 -10.06
#